data_AF-A0A5N6RH74-F1
#
_entry.id   AF-A0A5N6RH74-F1
#
_cell.length_a   1.000
_cell.length_b   1.000
_cell.length_c   1.000
_cell.angle_alpha   90.00
_cell.angle_beta   90.00
_cell.angle_gamma   90.00
#
_symmetry.space_group_name_H-M   'P 1'
#
loop_
_entity.id
_entity.type
_entity.pdbx_description
1 polymer ?
#
loop_
_entity_poly.entity_id
_entity_poly.type
_entity_poly.pdbx_seq_one_letter_code
_entity_poly.pdbx_strand_id
1 'polypeptide(L)'
;MVQSFIEQESNEKQSSTAAWCGQNRCNRSSSGRLVANRSSPGLWFRRRIGHLWVFFILFFFAMSCLVLGITRVIDCLCGGGHDNQKKEAGRRVQALACGGLKELPEQFIRPAHERPENSKAMEGVDVPVISLSQPHDVLVKQVALACQEWGFFLVTDHGLSPSLIQRLQEVGQEFFRLPQEEKEAYANDAATGKFEGYGTKMTKNSDEKVEWIDYFFHFMSPPSKGLGLEGKVLKSSLRDEEMEVELKINMYPPCPQPQLALGVEPHTDMSALTLLVPNDVPGLQVSKDGNWVAVDYFPNALFVHVGDQIEVLSNGKYKSVLHRSLVNKERTRMSWAVFIVPPQEATIGPLPQLVNDENPPKYSTKTYAEYRYRKFNKLPQ
;
A
#
# COMPACT_ATOMS: atom_id res chain seq x y z
N MET A 1 -30.51 0.69 12.12
CA MET A 1 -29.26 0.93 12.87
C MET A 1 -28.15 1.51 11.97
N VAL A 2 -27.94 0.99 10.74
CA VAL A 2 -26.97 1.56 9.76
C VAL A 2 -27.45 2.88 9.14
N GLN A 3 -28.75 3.01 8.85
CA GLN A 3 -29.29 4.22 8.21
C GLN A 3 -29.37 5.43 9.16
N SER A 4 -29.64 5.19 10.45
CA SER A 4 -29.60 6.21 11.51
C SER A 4 -28.17 6.68 11.84
N PHE A 5 -27.15 5.89 11.49
CA PHE A 5 -25.73 6.20 11.74
C PHE A 5 -25.14 7.13 10.65
N ILE A 6 -25.59 6.96 9.40
CA ILE A 6 -25.20 7.84 8.28
C ILE A 6 -25.73 9.27 8.49
N GLU A 7 -26.95 9.41 9.02
CA GLU A 7 -27.55 10.72 9.31
C GLU A 7 -26.90 11.43 10.52
N GLN A 8 -26.33 10.68 11.47
CA GLN A 8 -25.62 11.26 12.61
C GLN A 8 -24.23 11.82 12.21
N GLU A 9 -23.44 11.08 11.43
CA GLU A 9 -22.13 11.55 10.95
C GLU A 9 -22.23 12.72 9.96
N SER A 10 -23.31 12.79 9.16
CA SER A 10 -23.54 13.95 8.29
C SER A 10 -23.88 15.23 9.07
N ASN A 11 -24.59 15.09 10.21
CA ASN A 11 -24.99 16.22 11.04
C ASN A 11 -23.84 16.76 11.91
N GLU A 12 -22.96 15.90 12.43
CA GLU A 12 -21.77 16.34 13.19
C GLU A 12 -20.75 17.08 12.30
N LYS A 13 -20.60 16.70 11.03
CA LYS A 13 -19.68 17.37 10.08
C LYS A 13 -20.24 18.68 9.52
N GLN A 14 -21.56 18.84 9.42
CA GLN A 14 -22.18 20.12 9.02
C GLN A 14 -22.05 21.20 10.12
N SER A 15 -22.08 20.80 11.39
CA SER A 15 -21.87 21.70 12.54
C SER A 15 -20.46 22.29 12.57
N SER A 16 -19.42 21.48 12.31
CA SER A 16 -18.03 21.94 12.32
C SER A 16 -17.63 22.77 11.10
N THR A 17 -18.24 22.53 9.93
CA THR A 17 -18.01 23.33 8.72
C THR A 17 -18.71 24.70 8.75
N ALA A 18 -19.88 24.80 9.40
CA ALA A 18 -20.57 26.08 9.60
C ALA A 18 -19.78 27.05 10.51
N ALA A 19 -19.06 26.52 11.51
CA ALA A 19 -18.21 27.33 12.38
C ALA A 19 -16.97 27.91 11.67
N TRP A 20 -16.46 27.25 10.63
CA TRP A 20 -15.29 27.70 9.88
C TRP A 20 -15.64 28.68 8.74
N CYS A 21 -16.80 28.50 8.09
CA CYS A 21 -17.26 29.40 7.01
C CYS A 21 -17.79 30.77 7.50
N GLY A 22 -18.05 30.94 8.80
CA GLY A 22 -18.62 32.16 9.36
C GLY A 22 -17.70 33.40 9.37
N GLN A 23 -16.40 33.24 9.14
CA GLN A 23 -15.41 34.31 9.33
C GLN A 23 -14.89 34.99 8.06
N ASN A 24 -15.29 34.57 6.85
CA ASN A 24 -14.83 35.20 5.61
C ASN A 24 -16.01 35.62 4.71
N ARG A 25 -16.64 36.75 5.04
CA ARG A 25 -17.50 37.50 4.11
C ARG A 25 -16.67 38.61 3.46
N CYS A 26 -16.45 38.51 2.15
CA CYS A 26 -16.05 39.65 1.31
C CYS A 26 -16.90 39.70 0.04
N ASN A 27 -17.27 40.92 -0.31
CA ASN A 27 -18.38 41.32 -1.19
C ASN A 27 -18.20 40.94 -2.67
N ARG A 28 -19.34 40.66 -3.32
CA ARG A 28 -19.49 40.63 -4.78
C ARG A 28 -19.47 42.05 -5.36
N SER A 29 -18.82 42.23 -6.50
CA SER A 29 -19.28 43.15 -7.55
C SER A 29 -19.00 42.59 -8.95
N SER A 30 -19.98 42.83 -9.81
CA SER A 30 -20.22 42.36 -11.17
C SER A 30 -19.31 42.95 -12.27
N SER A 31 -18.97 42.12 -13.28
CA SER A 31 -19.15 42.32 -14.74
C SER A 31 -17.96 41.83 -15.59
N GLY A 32 -18.24 41.20 -16.74
CA GLY A 32 -17.30 41.16 -17.88
C GLY A 32 -16.93 39.79 -18.49
N ARG A 33 -17.78 39.30 -19.40
CA ARG A 33 -17.53 38.54 -20.66
C ARG A 33 -16.34 37.56 -20.81
N LEU A 34 -16.72 36.34 -21.23
CA LEU A 34 -15.90 35.25 -21.77
C LEU A 34 -15.17 35.63 -23.08
N VAL A 35 -13.86 35.36 -23.14
CA VAL A 35 -13.13 35.08 -24.39
C VAL A 35 -12.20 33.89 -24.14
N ALA A 36 -12.40 32.82 -24.91
CA ALA A 36 -11.53 31.66 -24.93
C ALA A 36 -10.35 31.93 -25.87
N ASN A 37 -9.13 31.71 -25.40
CA ASN A 37 -8.00 31.46 -26.30
C ASN A 37 -7.07 30.39 -25.71
N ARG A 38 -6.70 29.43 -26.54
CA ARG A 38 -5.94 28.23 -26.20
C ARG A 38 -4.44 28.50 -26.08
N SER A 39 -3.79 27.58 -25.37
CA SER A 39 -2.36 27.19 -25.40
C SER A 39 -1.40 27.91 -24.45
N SER A 40 -1.12 27.24 -23.32
CA SER A 40 0.12 27.34 -22.52
C SER A 40 0.17 26.16 -21.53
N PRO A 41 1.19 25.27 -21.57
CA PRO A 41 1.34 24.15 -20.64
C PRO A 41 1.98 24.65 -19.35
N GLY A 42 1.21 25.41 -18.55
CA GLY A 42 1.75 26.08 -17.35
C GLY A 42 0.78 26.16 -16.18
N LEU A 43 -0.37 25.47 -16.25
CA LEU A 43 -1.41 25.53 -15.23
C LEU A 43 -1.46 24.31 -14.28
N TRP A 44 -0.39 23.51 -14.24
CA TRP A 44 -0.37 22.23 -13.51
C TRP A 44 -0.09 22.37 -12.00
N PHE A 45 0.31 23.54 -11.49
CA PHE A 45 0.83 23.66 -10.12
C PHE A 45 0.00 24.53 -9.13
N ARG A 46 -1.12 25.13 -9.54
CA ARG A 46 -1.84 26.11 -8.69
C ARG A 46 -3.17 25.68 -8.07
N ARG A 47 -3.54 24.40 -8.13
CA ARG A 47 -4.76 23.89 -7.48
C ARG A 47 -4.59 22.50 -6.87
N ARG A 48 -3.81 22.34 -5.80
CA ARG A 48 -3.79 21.08 -5.02
C ARG A 48 -3.56 21.29 -3.51
N ILE A 49 -4.58 21.80 -2.82
CA ILE A 49 -4.83 21.46 -1.39
C ILE A 49 -6.02 20.46 -1.28
N GLY A 50 -6.69 20.16 -2.39
CA GLY A 50 -7.79 19.20 -2.46
C GLY A 50 -7.40 17.72 -2.56
N HIS A 51 -6.10 17.37 -2.64
CA HIS A 51 -5.70 15.97 -2.85
C HIS A 51 -5.76 15.10 -1.59
N LEU A 52 -5.69 15.69 -0.39
CA LEU A 52 -5.96 14.94 0.85
C LEU A 52 -7.40 14.39 0.89
N TRP A 53 -8.36 15.10 0.30
CA TRP A 53 -9.77 14.67 0.30
C TRP A 53 -10.01 13.42 -0.56
N VAL A 54 -9.29 13.25 -1.66
CA VAL A 54 -9.36 12.03 -2.49
C VAL A 54 -8.82 10.82 -1.73
N PHE A 55 -7.76 11.00 -0.92
CA PHE A 55 -7.24 9.96 -0.03
C PHE A 55 -8.24 9.57 1.06
N PHE A 56 -8.94 10.55 1.67
CA PHE A 56 -9.99 10.28 2.66
C PHE A 56 -11.18 9.54 2.04
N ILE A 57 -11.64 9.93 0.85
CA ILE A 57 -12.78 9.30 0.17
C ILE A 57 -12.43 7.85 -0.22
N LEU A 58 -11.31 7.61 -0.90
CA LEU A 58 -10.93 6.27 -1.34
C LEU A 58 -10.70 5.30 -0.17
N PHE A 59 -10.12 5.77 0.94
CA PHE A 59 -9.93 4.97 2.15
C PHE A 59 -11.26 4.62 2.85
N PHE A 60 -12.20 5.57 2.94
CA PHE A 60 -13.55 5.31 3.45
C PHE A 60 -14.35 4.35 2.56
N PHE A 61 -14.25 4.49 1.24
CA PHE A 61 -14.95 3.61 0.29
C PHE A 61 -14.38 2.19 0.26
N ALA A 62 -13.06 2.03 0.43
CA ALA A 62 -12.43 0.71 0.57
C ALA A 62 -12.95 -0.04 1.80
N MET A 63 -13.10 0.65 2.93
CA MET A 63 -13.73 0.11 4.13
C MET A 63 -15.20 -0.27 3.90
N SER A 64 -16.00 0.59 3.25
CA SER A 64 -17.39 0.26 2.95
C SER A 64 -17.52 -0.93 2.00
N CYS A 65 -16.63 -1.09 1.01
CA CYS A 65 -16.67 -2.23 0.09
C CYS A 65 -16.21 -3.54 0.77
N LEU A 66 -15.19 -3.48 1.63
CA LEU A 66 -14.71 -4.64 2.39
C LEU A 66 -15.77 -5.08 3.41
N VAL A 67 -16.40 -4.13 4.12
CA VAL A 67 -17.51 -4.38 5.05
C VAL A 67 -18.77 -4.86 4.32
N LEU A 68 -19.14 -4.29 3.17
CA LEU A 68 -20.29 -4.75 2.36
C LEU A 68 -20.05 -6.12 1.72
N GLY A 69 -18.81 -6.46 1.40
CA GLY A 69 -18.39 -7.79 0.96
C GLY A 69 -18.47 -8.84 2.08
N ILE A 70 -18.11 -8.46 3.31
CA ILE A 70 -18.12 -9.33 4.50
C ILE A 70 -19.54 -9.45 5.10
N THR A 71 -20.35 -8.39 5.08
CA THR A 71 -21.74 -8.41 5.60
C THR A 71 -22.73 -9.19 4.73
N ARG A 72 -22.36 -9.56 3.49
CA ARG A 72 -23.15 -10.49 2.65
C ARG A 72 -23.01 -11.97 3.06
N VAL A 73 -22.29 -12.29 4.14
CA VAL A 73 -22.03 -13.66 4.63
C VAL A 73 -23.16 -14.17 5.56
N ILE A 74 -24.42 -13.96 5.19
CA ILE A 74 -25.52 -14.79 5.71
C ILE A 74 -26.26 -15.32 4.49
N ASP A 75 -26.25 -16.66 4.38
CA ASP A 75 -26.84 -17.52 3.35
C ASP A 75 -25.95 -17.87 2.14
N CYS A 76 -25.28 -19.03 2.20
CA CYS A 76 -25.53 -20.12 1.23
C CYS A 76 -24.91 -21.46 1.64
N LEU A 77 -25.70 -22.52 1.48
CA LEU A 77 -25.42 -23.92 1.80
C LEU A 77 -24.76 -24.67 0.63
N CYS A 78 -23.86 -25.60 0.99
CA CYS A 78 -23.51 -26.91 0.40
C CYS A 78 -23.35 -27.09 -1.13
N GLY A 79 -22.17 -27.57 -1.54
CA GLY A 79 -22.03 -28.35 -2.78
C GLY A 79 -20.61 -28.66 -3.28
N GLY A 80 -20.05 -29.79 -2.84
CA GLY A 80 -19.25 -30.73 -3.66
C GLY A 80 -17.94 -30.28 -4.34
N GLY A 81 -16.79 -30.58 -3.72
CA GLY A 81 -15.45 -30.47 -4.35
C GLY A 81 -14.30 -31.03 -3.51
N HIS A 82 -14.50 -32.15 -2.82
CA HIS A 82 -13.77 -32.50 -1.58
C HIS A 82 -12.30 -32.98 -1.69
N ASP A 83 -11.74 -33.21 -2.89
CA ASP A 83 -10.45 -33.91 -3.01
C ASP A 83 -9.29 -33.08 -3.58
N ASN A 84 -9.53 -32.10 -4.47
CA ASN A 84 -8.46 -31.20 -4.95
C ASN A 84 -8.23 -29.99 -4.02
N GLN A 85 -9.26 -29.47 -3.36
CA GLN A 85 -9.14 -28.35 -2.41
C GLN A 85 -8.30 -28.70 -1.16
N LYS A 86 -8.30 -29.97 -0.72
CA LYS A 86 -7.48 -30.42 0.41
C LYS A 86 -5.97 -30.38 0.13
N LYS A 87 -5.54 -30.54 -1.12
CA LYS A 87 -4.11 -30.48 -1.51
C LYS A 87 -3.57 -29.05 -1.57
N GLU A 88 -4.40 -28.06 -1.87
CA GLU A 88 -3.99 -26.64 -1.88
C GLU A 88 -4.11 -25.98 -0.51
N ALA A 89 -5.09 -26.37 0.32
CA ALA A 89 -5.27 -25.84 1.67
C ALA A 89 -4.04 -26.06 2.59
N GLY A 90 -3.24 -27.11 2.35
CA GLY A 90 -1.97 -27.37 3.06
C GLY A 90 -0.78 -26.52 2.61
N ARG A 91 -0.97 -25.61 1.64
CA ARG A 91 0.12 -24.78 1.07
C ARG A 91 0.12 -23.34 1.58
N ARG A 92 -0.89 -22.90 2.33
CA ARG A 92 -0.93 -21.55 2.91
C ARG A 92 -0.06 -21.49 4.17
N VAL A 93 0.66 -20.38 4.37
CA VAL A 93 1.63 -20.25 5.46
C VAL A 93 0.92 -20.26 6.82
N GLN A 94 -0.27 -19.67 6.92
CA GLN A 94 -1.08 -19.71 8.15
C GLN A 94 -1.44 -21.13 8.55
N ALA A 95 -1.89 -21.95 7.59
CA ALA A 95 -2.28 -23.33 7.85
C ALA A 95 -1.08 -24.16 8.31
N LEU A 96 0.08 -23.94 7.69
CA LEU A 96 1.35 -24.55 8.10
C LEU A 96 1.74 -24.16 9.53
N ALA A 97 1.67 -22.87 9.87
CA ALA A 97 1.98 -22.38 11.22
C ALA A 97 1.05 -22.96 12.29
N CYS A 98 -0.27 -22.99 12.01
CA CYS A 98 -1.27 -23.58 12.91
C CYS A 98 -1.11 -25.11 13.08
N GLY A 99 -0.47 -25.79 12.13
CA GLY A 99 -0.19 -27.22 12.18
C GLY A 99 0.87 -27.64 13.20
N GLY A 100 1.45 -26.71 13.98
CA GLY A 100 2.41 -27.02 15.03
C GLY A 100 3.81 -27.37 14.53
N LEU A 101 4.23 -26.76 13.41
CA LEU A 101 5.57 -26.93 12.87
C LEU A 101 6.65 -26.61 13.92
N LYS A 102 7.56 -27.56 14.15
CA LYS A 102 8.73 -27.36 15.01
C LYS A 102 9.93 -26.80 14.26
N GLU A 103 10.04 -27.14 12.98
CA GLU A 103 11.13 -26.74 12.10
C GLU A 103 10.54 -26.20 10.79
N LEU A 104 11.25 -25.26 10.17
CA LEU A 104 10.87 -24.68 8.89
C LEU A 104 11.14 -25.67 7.76
N PRO A 105 10.19 -25.87 6.84
CA PRO A 105 10.46 -26.56 5.58
C PRO A 105 11.58 -25.84 4.79
N GLU A 106 12.40 -26.62 4.09
CA GLU A 106 13.62 -26.13 3.42
C GLU A 106 13.36 -24.99 2.43
N GLN A 107 12.19 -24.95 1.80
CA GLN A 107 11.84 -23.89 0.86
C GLN A 107 11.72 -22.49 1.51
N PHE A 108 11.53 -22.41 2.83
CA PHE A 108 11.46 -21.13 3.58
C PHE A 108 12.82 -20.71 4.15
N ILE A 109 13.80 -21.62 4.22
CA ILE A 109 15.12 -21.35 4.79
C ILE A 109 15.96 -20.56 3.79
N ARG A 110 16.34 -19.34 4.18
CA ARG A 110 17.15 -18.44 3.34
C ARG A 110 18.62 -18.89 3.27
N PRO A 111 19.34 -18.59 2.16
CA PRO A 111 20.80 -18.73 2.09
C PRO A 111 21.49 -17.94 3.20
N ALA A 112 22.65 -18.40 3.68
CA ALA A 112 23.31 -17.82 4.85
C ALA A 112 23.47 -16.28 4.79
N HIS A 113 23.83 -15.73 3.63
CA HIS A 113 24.03 -14.29 3.44
C HIS A 113 22.72 -13.47 3.43
N GLU A 114 21.56 -14.10 3.26
CA GLU A 114 20.23 -13.46 3.29
C GLU A 114 19.53 -13.62 4.64
N ARG A 115 20.04 -14.49 5.53
CA ARG A 115 19.37 -14.78 6.79
C ARG A 115 19.39 -13.57 7.73
N PRO A 116 18.27 -13.28 8.42
CA PRO A 116 18.22 -12.25 9.45
C PRO A 116 19.30 -12.39 10.53
N GLU A 117 19.65 -13.61 10.93
CA GLU A 117 20.71 -13.86 11.95
C GLU A 117 22.08 -13.27 11.57
N ASN A 118 22.38 -13.24 10.26
CA ASN A 118 23.67 -12.80 9.72
C ASN A 118 23.66 -11.36 9.22
N SER A 119 22.53 -10.66 9.36
CA SER A 119 22.33 -9.31 8.82
C SER A 119 21.52 -8.46 9.80
N LYS A 120 21.99 -8.34 11.04
CA LYS A 120 21.30 -7.59 12.09
C LYS A 120 21.17 -6.11 11.73
N ALA A 121 20.08 -5.50 12.18
CA ALA A 121 19.89 -4.07 12.03
C ALA A 121 20.84 -3.29 12.97
N MET A 122 21.20 -2.08 12.56
CA MET A 122 21.91 -1.13 13.41
C MET A 122 21.04 -0.71 14.59
N GLU A 123 21.68 -0.54 15.75
CA GLU A 123 21.06 0.00 16.95
C GLU A 123 21.28 1.53 17.02
N GLY A 124 20.35 2.24 17.66
CA GLY A 124 20.48 3.68 17.92
C GLY A 124 20.32 4.59 16.70
N VAL A 125 19.69 4.10 15.63
CA VAL A 125 19.43 4.86 14.41
C VAL A 125 17.93 5.14 14.31
N ASP A 126 17.55 6.40 14.51
CA ASP A 126 16.15 6.82 14.49
C ASP A 126 15.67 7.12 13.07
N VAL A 127 14.54 6.51 12.70
CA VAL A 127 13.86 6.83 11.44
C VAL A 127 13.18 8.20 11.55
N PRO A 128 13.18 9.05 10.51
CA PRO A 128 12.52 10.34 10.55
C PRO A 128 11.02 10.22 10.85
N VAL A 129 10.55 10.97 11.84
CA VAL A 129 9.13 11.12 12.17
C VAL A 129 8.70 12.56 11.85
N ILE A 130 7.70 12.70 10.99
CA ILE A 130 7.23 13.98 10.46
C ILE A 130 5.78 14.19 10.85
N SER A 131 5.46 15.32 11.48
CA SER A 131 4.08 15.70 11.79
C SER A 131 3.49 16.54 10.66
N LEU A 132 2.31 16.17 10.15
CA LEU A 132 1.60 16.97 9.15
C LEU A 132 0.94 18.23 9.72
N SER A 133 0.94 18.40 11.05
CA SER A 133 0.46 19.63 11.70
C SER A 133 1.45 20.79 11.62
N GLN A 134 2.69 20.53 11.18
CA GLN A 134 3.73 21.55 11.07
C GLN A 134 3.41 22.62 10.01
N PRO A 135 3.98 23.83 10.13
CA PRO A 135 3.90 24.85 9.09
C PRO A 135 4.38 24.34 7.73
N HIS A 136 3.74 24.79 6.66
CA HIS A 136 3.93 24.23 5.31
C HIS A 136 5.40 24.28 4.84
N ASP A 137 6.11 25.37 5.10
CA ASP A 137 7.50 25.56 4.67
C ASP A 137 8.48 24.63 5.40
N VAL A 138 8.22 24.34 6.68
CA VAL A 138 8.97 23.36 7.47
C VAL A 138 8.67 21.94 7.00
N LEU A 139 7.38 21.63 6.82
CA LEU A 139 6.92 20.32 6.37
C LEU A 139 7.53 19.93 5.02
N VAL A 140 7.54 20.85 4.04
CA VAL A 140 8.12 20.60 2.71
C VAL A 140 9.60 20.27 2.82
N LYS A 141 10.35 21.00 3.66
CA LYS A 141 11.78 20.76 3.85
C LYS A 141 12.04 19.41 4.50
N GLN A 142 11.29 19.05 5.55
CA GLN A 142 11.44 17.78 6.24
C GLN A 142 11.12 16.59 5.33
N VAL A 143 10.01 16.65 4.60
CA VAL A 143 9.63 15.59 3.65
C VAL A 143 10.66 15.49 2.55
N ALA A 144 11.11 16.61 1.97
CA ALA A 144 12.13 16.57 0.92
C ALA A 144 13.46 15.97 1.42
N LEU A 145 13.88 16.28 2.65
CA LEU A 145 15.08 15.71 3.25
C LEU A 145 14.91 14.22 3.52
N ALA A 146 13.79 13.79 4.07
CA ALA A 146 13.50 12.38 4.29
C ALA A 146 13.49 11.59 2.97
N CYS A 147 12.87 12.11 1.91
CA CYS A 147 12.90 11.48 0.59
C CYS A 147 14.32 11.39 -0.01
N GLN A 148 15.19 12.38 0.23
CA GLN A 148 16.57 12.41 -0.28
C GLN A 148 17.52 11.52 0.52
N GLU A 149 17.41 11.53 1.84
CA GLU A 149 18.37 10.87 2.72
C GLU A 149 17.97 9.44 3.07
N TRP A 150 16.66 9.20 3.20
CA TRP A 150 16.11 7.96 3.69
C TRP A 150 15.25 7.21 2.69
N GLY A 151 14.48 7.91 1.85
CA GLY A 151 13.45 7.28 1.03
C GLY A 151 12.29 6.68 1.84
N PHE A 152 12.30 6.88 3.16
CA PHE A 152 11.36 6.33 4.11
C PHE A 152 11.20 7.26 5.32
N PHE A 153 9.99 7.41 5.84
CA PHE A 153 9.70 8.17 7.04
C PHE A 153 8.34 7.80 7.64
N LEU A 154 8.14 8.15 8.90
CA LEU A 154 6.87 8.01 9.60
C LEU A 154 6.13 9.34 9.58
N VAL A 155 4.80 9.28 9.47
CA VAL A 155 3.92 10.44 9.43
C VAL A 155 2.96 10.38 10.61
N THR A 156 2.90 11.47 11.37
CA THR A 156 1.97 11.69 12.50
C THR A 156 1.07 12.89 12.21
N ASP A 157 0.05 13.09 13.04
CA ASP A 157 -0.94 14.18 12.90
C ASP A 157 -1.56 14.27 11.51
N HIS A 158 -1.72 13.12 10.85
CA HIS A 158 -2.17 12.99 9.48
C HIS A 158 -3.68 13.23 9.27
N GLY A 159 -4.41 13.50 10.35
CA GLY A 159 -5.86 13.77 10.32
C GLY A 159 -6.75 12.54 10.22
N LEU A 160 -6.24 11.35 9.86
CA LEU A 160 -7.02 10.10 9.98
C LEU A 160 -7.37 9.83 11.44
N SER A 161 -8.64 9.52 11.69
CA SER A 161 -9.13 9.14 13.02
C SER A 161 -8.48 7.82 13.48
N PRO A 162 -8.01 7.70 14.74
CA PRO A 162 -7.54 6.44 15.29
C PRO A 162 -8.58 5.31 15.16
N SER A 163 -9.87 5.61 15.29
CA SER A 163 -10.93 4.60 15.14
C SER A 163 -11.07 4.09 13.71
N LEU A 164 -10.71 4.91 12.71
CA LEU A 164 -10.67 4.49 11.32
C LEU A 164 -9.51 3.52 11.05
N ILE A 165 -8.32 3.81 11.60
CA ILE A 165 -7.16 2.92 11.51
C ILE A 165 -7.44 1.59 12.21
N GLN A 166 -8.02 1.65 13.42
CA GLN A 166 -8.40 0.46 14.16
C GLN A 166 -9.39 -0.41 13.37
N ARG A 167 -10.44 0.17 12.78
CA ARG A 167 -11.39 -0.59 11.97
C ARG A 167 -10.73 -1.22 10.74
N LEU A 168 -9.83 -0.51 10.06
CA LEU A 168 -9.07 -1.11 8.94
C LEU A 168 -8.30 -2.36 9.42
N GLN A 169 -7.64 -2.25 10.58
CA GLN A 169 -6.89 -3.36 11.17
C GLN A 169 -7.82 -4.53 11.55
N GLU A 170 -8.95 -4.25 12.20
CA GLU A 170 -9.94 -5.24 12.59
C GLU A 170 -10.47 -6.02 11.38
N VAL A 171 -10.85 -5.35 10.30
CA VAL A 171 -11.39 -6.03 9.11
C VAL A 171 -10.34 -6.94 8.47
N GLY A 172 -9.07 -6.52 8.41
CA GLY A 172 -7.99 -7.39 7.95
C GLY A 172 -7.82 -8.62 8.85
N GLN A 173 -7.81 -8.41 10.17
CA GLN A 173 -7.70 -9.52 11.12
C GLN A 173 -8.88 -10.48 11.04
N GLU A 174 -10.10 -9.98 10.90
CA GLU A 174 -11.32 -10.78 10.72
C GLU A 174 -11.20 -11.67 9.48
N PHE A 175 -10.78 -11.10 8.35
CA PHE A 175 -10.58 -11.88 7.12
C PHE A 175 -9.62 -13.06 7.33
N PHE A 176 -8.47 -12.85 7.97
CA PHE A 176 -7.52 -13.94 8.22
C PHE A 176 -7.93 -14.90 9.36
N ARG A 177 -8.97 -14.57 10.14
CA ARG A 177 -9.60 -15.49 11.11
C ARG A 177 -10.67 -16.38 10.49
N LEU A 178 -11.16 -16.06 9.29
CA LEU A 178 -12.16 -16.88 8.61
C LEU A 178 -11.65 -18.32 8.38
N PRO A 179 -12.57 -19.31 8.32
CA PRO A 179 -12.24 -20.66 7.89
C PRO A 179 -11.47 -20.68 6.57
N GLN A 180 -10.56 -21.64 6.43
CA GLN A 180 -9.69 -21.72 5.25
C GLN A 180 -10.49 -21.83 3.95
N GLU A 181 -11.60 -22.59 3.95
CA GLU A 181 -12.49 -22.73 2.80
C GLU A 181 -13.09 -21.39 2.33
N GLU A 182 -13.51 -20.54 3.27
CA GLU A 182 -14.06 -19.21 2.97
C GLU A 182 -12.99 -18.29 2.39
N LYS A 183 -11.76 -18.31 2.90
CA LYS A 183 -10.65 -17.53 2.33
C LYS A 183 -10.29 -17.98 0.91
N GLU A 184 -10.31 -19.29 0.63
CA GLU A 184 -10.01 -19.81 -0.71
C GLU A 184 -11.06 -19.40 -1.76
N ALA A 185 -12.31 -19.10 -1.37
CA ALA A 185 -13.29 -18.54 -2.29
C ALA A 185 -12.82 -17.21 -2.92
N TYR A 186 -11.94 -16.49 -2.23
CA TYR A 186 -11.32 -15.26 -2.70
C TYR A 186 -9.91 -15.46 -3.26
N ALA A 187 -9.44 -16.69 -3.46
CA ALA A 187 -8.08 -16.94 -3.92
C ALA A 187 -7.79 -16.26 -5.27
N ASN A 188 -6.62 -15.66 -5.38
CA ASN A 188 -6.05 -15.29 -6.68
C ASN A 188 -5.63 -16.55 -7.45
N ASP A 189 -5.51 -16.43 -8.76
CA ASP A 189 -5.10 -17.51 -9.65
C ASP A 189 -4.28 -16.96 -10.82
N ALA A 190 -2.97 -17.17 -10.74
CA ALA A 190 -2.04 -16.73 -11.76
C ALA A 190 -2.18 -17.48 -13.09
N ALA A 191 -2.76 -18.69 -13.11
CA ALA A 191 -2.96 -19.47 -14.33
C ALA A 191 -4.10 -18.90 -15.18
N THR A 192 -5.15 -18.37 -14.53
CA THR A 192 -6.28 -17.70 -15.21
C THR A 192 -6.10 -16.19 -15.34
N GLY A 193 -5.00 -15.62 -14.81
CA GLY A 193 -4.75 -14.17 -14.80
C GLY A 193 -5.58 -13.40 -13.77
N LYS A 194 -6.19 -14.09 -12.80
CA LYS A 194 -6.89 -13.48 -11.66
C LYS A 194 -5.87 -13.03 -10.62
N PHE A 195 -5.40 -11.79 -10.72
CA PHE A 195 -4.36 -11.24 -9.84
C PHE A 195 -4.87 -10.78 -8.45
N GLU A 196 -6.13 -10.37 -8.35
CA GLU A 196 -6.75 -9.96 -7.08
C GLU A 196 -7.17 -11.15 -6.23
N GLY A 197 -7.10 -10.96 -4.92
CA GLY A 197 -7.61 -11.90 -3.94
C GLY A 197 -6.58 -12.39 -2.93
N TYR A 198 -6.99 -13.43 -2.21
CA TYR A 198 -6.19 -14.13 -1.21
C TYR A 198 -5.10 -14.97 -1.87
N GLY A 199 -3.91 -14.94 -1.31
CA GLY A 199 -2.79 -15.68 -1.86
C GLY A 199 -1.70 -15.93 -0.84
N THR A 200 -0.77 -16.77 -1.24
CA THR A 200 0.54 -16.91 -0.63
C THR A 200 1.54 -16.85 -1.78
N LYS A 201 2.66 -16.15 -1.59
CA LYS A 201 3.65 -16.01 -2.66
C LYS A 201 4.52 -17.26 -2.65
N MET A 202 4.00 -18.33 -3.25
CA MET A 202 4.84 -19.45 -3.69
C MET A 202 5.39 -19.05 -5.07
N THR A 203 6.68 -18.76 -5.13
CA THR A 203 7.39 -18.35 -6.36
C THR A 203 7.25 -19.39 -7.47
N LYS A 204 7.26 -18.93 -8.73
CA LYS A 204 7.07 -19.78 -9.92
C LYS A 204 8.28 -20.67 -10.24
N ASN A 205 9.44 -20.42 -9.62
CA ASN A 205 10.69 -21.11 -9.91
C ASN A 205 11.10 -22.01 -8.74
N SER A 206 11.58 -23.22 -9.06
CA SER A 206 12.03 -24.23 -8.08
C SER A 206 13.20 -23.78 -7.20
N ASP A 207 13.97 -22.79 -7.65
CA ASP A 207 15.21 -22.35 -7.00
C ASP A 207 15.00 -21.12 -6.09
N GLU A 208 13.85 -20.45 -6.18
CA GLU A 208 13.56 -19.26 -5.36
C GLU A 208 12.92 -19.66 -4.04
N LYS A 209 13.57 -19.31 -2.93
CA LYS A 209 13.02 -19.50 -1.59
C LYS A 209 11.71 -18.73 -1.45
N VAL A 210 10.72 -19.37 -0.81
CA VAL A 210 9.39 -18.80 -0.60
C VAL A 210 9.36 -17.88 0.61
N GLU A 211 8.42 -16.95 0.61
CA GLU A 211 8.20 -15.99 1.69
C GLU A 211 7.24 -16.56 2.75
N TRP A 212 7.49 -16.27 4.04
CA TRP A 212 6.61 -16.70 5.13
C TRP A 212 5.46 -15.71 5.34
N ILE A 213 4.55 -15.67 4.37
CA ILE A 213 3.47 -14.69 4.27
C ILE A 213 2.24 -15.27 3.59
N ASP A 214 1.06 -14.94 4.11
CA ASP A 214 -0.18 -14.93 3.32
C ASP A 214 -0.65 -13.49 3.14
N TYR A 215 -1.36 -13.20 2.05
CA TYR A 215 -1.80 -11.85 1.74
C TYR A 215 -3.19 -11.82 1.09
N PHE A 216 -3.83 -10.66 1.16
CA PHE A 216 -4.98 -10.31 0.34
C PHE A 216 -4.65 -9.08 -0.48
N PHE A 217 -4.83 -9.14 -1.80
CA PHE A 217 -4.51 -8.05 -2.73
C PHE A 217 -5.77 -7.57 -3.46
N HIS A 218 -5.97 -6.26 -3.57
CA HIS A 218 -7.17 -5.68 -4.18
C HIS A 218 -6.86 -4.35 -4.88
N PHE A 219 -7.37 -4.18 -6.10
CA PHE A 219 -7.38 -2.88 -6.78
C PHE A 219 -8.52 -2.03 -6.23
N MET A 220 -8.19 -0.88 -5.65
CA MET A 220 -9.20 0.05 -5.16
C MET A 220 -9.69 0.90 -6.34
N SER A 221 -10.92 0.65 -6.76
CA SER A 221 -11.65 1.48 -7.71
C SER A 221 -13.10 1.62 -7.27
N PRO A 222 -13.81 2.71 -7.65
CA PRO A 222 -15.22 2.84 -7.33
C PRO A 222 -15.99 1.60 -7.82
N PRO A 223 -16.81 0.97 -6.95
CA PRO A 223 -17.42 -0.31 -7.27
C PRO A 223 -18.51 -0.13 -8.32
N SER A 224 -18.19 -0.40 -9.59
CA SER A 224 -19.20 -0.41 -10.67
C SER A 224 -20.37 -1.35 -10.34
N LYS A 225 -20.06 -2.48 -9.69
CA LYS A 225 -21.06 -3.46 -9.23
C LYS A 225 -22.05 -2.89 -8.22
N GLY A 226 -21.64 -1.91 -7.41
CA GLY A 226 -22.54 -1.21 -6.47
C GLY A 226 -23.64 -0.41 -7.18
N LEU A 227 -23.42 -0.06 -8.44
CA LEU A 227 -24.38 0.60 -9.32
C LEU A 227 -25.12 -0.37 -10.25
N GLY A 228 -24.94 -1.70 -10.07
CA GLY A 228 -25.49 -2.71 -10.98
C GLY A 228 -24.77 -2.78 -12.33
N LEU A 229 -23.57 -2.20 -12.45
CA LEU A 229 -22.76 -2.19 -13.67
C LEU A 229 -21.71 -3.29 -13.65
N GLU A 230 -21.22 -3.68 -14.84
CA GLU A 230 -20.06 -4.57 -14.96
C GLU A 230 -18.83 -3.97 -14.27
N GLY A 231 -17.94 -4.81 -13.74
CA GLY A 231 -16.96 -4.44 -12.71
C GLY A 231 -16.06 -3.24 -13.03
N LYS A 232 -15.77 -2.97 -14.30
CA LYS A 232 -14.81 -1.92 -14.72
C LYS A 232 -15.46 -0.66 -15.29
N VAL A 233 -16.80 -0.60 -15.41
CA VAL A 233 -17.52 0.49 -16.10
C VAL A 233 -17.27 1.86 -15.47
N LEU A 234 -17.28 1.98 -14.14
CA LEU A 234 -16.98 3.25 -13.47
C LEU A 234 -15.53 3.63 -13.68
N LYS A 235 -14.59 2.68 -13.54
CA LYS A 235 -13.17 2.92 -13.75
C LYS A 235 -12.90 3.46 -15.17
N SER A 236 -13.51 2.86 -16.20
CA SER A 236 -13.36 3.33 -17.59
C SER A 236 -14.09 4.64 -17.89
N SER A 237 -15.08 5.02 -17.07
CA SER A 237 -15.84 6.26 -17.24
C SER A 237 -15.20 7.48 -16.56
N LEU A 238 -14.38 7.22 -15.53
CA LEU A 238 -13.54 8.23 -14.87
C LEU A 238 -12.25 8.35 -15.69
N ARG A 239 -11.96 9.56 -16.20
CA ARG A 239 -10.88 9.80 -17.18
C ARG A 239 -9.53 9.26 -16.69
N ASP A 240 -8.82 8.56 -17.59
CA ASP A 240 -7.54 7.82 -17.47
C ASP A 240 -6.30 8.55 -16.88
N GLU A 241 -6.46 9.70 -16.23
CA GLU A 241 -5.33 10.51 -15.74
C GLU A 241 -5.08 10.40 -14.22
N GLU A 242 -5.86 9.60 -13.49
CA GLU A 242 -5.67 9.41 -12.05
C GLU A 242 -4.75 8.23 -11.74
N MET A 243 -3.90 8.39 -10.71
CA MET A 243 -3.10 7.29 -10.17
C MET A 243 -4.01 6.16 -9.73
N GLU A 244 -3.64 4.92 -10.02
CA GLU A 244 -4.33 3.74 -9.51
C GLU A 244 -3.91 3.50 -8.05
N VAL A 245 -4.82 2.93 -7.27
CA VAL A 245 -4.54 2.61 -5.86
C VAL A 245 -4.73 1.12 -5.64
N GLU A 246 -3.71 0.46 -5.09
CA GLU A 246 -3.70 -0.97 -4.78
C GLU A 246 -3.64 -1.14 -3.26
N LEU A 247 -4.45 -2.04 -2.68
CA LEU A 247 -4.39 -2.44 -1.28
C LEU A 247 -3.81 -3.84 -1.17
N LYS A 248 -2.83 -4.02 -0.28
CA LYS A 248 -2.34 -5.32 0.12
C LYS A 248 -2.35 -5.46 1.64
N ILE A 249 -3.10 -6.44 2.14
CA ILE A 249 -3.07 -6.83 3.54
C ILE A 249 -2.13 -8.04 3.66
N ASN A 250 -1.02 -7.86 4.35
CA ASN A 250 -0.04 -8.92 4.59
C ASN A 250 -0.24 -9.49 6.00
N MET A 251 -0.16 -10.82 6.12
CA MET A 251 -0.23 -11.54 7.38
C MET A 251 0.94 -12.52 7.46
N TYR A 252 1.74 -12.36 8.52
CA TYR A 252 2.91 -13.15 8.81
C TYR A 252 2.62 -13.94 10.10
N PRO A 253 2.26 -15.24 10.01
CA PRO A 253 1.96 -16.02 11.20
C PRO A 253 3.24 -16.34 11.98
N PRO A 254 3.13 -16.75 13.26
CA PRO A 254 4.29 -17.14 14.06
C PRO A 254 5.17 -18.15 13.34
N CYS A 255 6.47 -17.92 13.37
CA CYS A 255 7.48 -18.71 12.67
C CYS A 255 8.35 -19.46 13.68
N PRO A 256 8.53 -20.79 13.59
CA PRO A 256 9.31 -21.54 14.59
C PRO A 256 10.80 -21.17 14.62
N GLN A 257 11.35 -20.73 13.48
CA GLN A 257 12.75 -20.37 13.31
C GLN A 257 12.88 -19.02 12.56
N PRO A 258 12.47 -17.89 13.18
CA PRO A 258 12.40 -16.58 12.51
C PRO A 258 13.76 -16.07 12.02
N GLN A 259 14.85 -16.58 12.59
CA GLN A 259 16.21 -16.22 12.24
C GLN A 259 16.65 -16.78 10.87
N LEU A 260 15.90 -17.74 10.31
CA LEU A 260 16.20 -18.42 9.05
C LEU A 260 15.30 -18.00 7.88
N ALA A 261 14.18 -17.33 8.14
CA ALA A 261 13.16 -16.98 7.15
C ALA A 261 12.90 -15.48 7.07
N LEU A 262 12.28 -15.07 5.97
CA LEU A 262 11.81 -13.71 5.75
C LEU A 262 10.31 -13.74 5.46
N GLY A 263 9.60 -12.74 5.98
CA GLY A 263 8.21 -12.49 5.64
C GLY A 263 8.09 -11.89 4.25
N VAL A 264 8.96 -10.93 3.91
CA VAL A 264 9.15 -10.44 2.54
C VAL A 264 10.63 -10.19 2.34
N GLU A 265 11.17 -10.62 1.20
CA GLU A 265 12.58 -10.44 0.87
C GLU A 265 12.96 -8.97 0.63
N PRO A 266 14.25 -8.60 0.65
CA PRO A 266 14.71 -7.27 0.28
C PRO A 266 14.20 -6.83 -1.09
N HIS A 267 13.43 -5.74 -1.14
CA HIS A 267 12.91 -5.18 -2.38
C HIS A 267 12.73 -3.66 -2.28
N THR A 268 12.57 -3.01 -3.42
CA THR A 268 12.05 -1.64 -3.52
C THR A 268 10.63 -1.66 -4.08
N ASP A 269 9.83 -0.67 -3.72
CA ASP A 269 8.44 -0.61 -4.17
C ASP A 269 8.33 -0.15 -5.62
N MET A 270 7.55 -0.87 -6.41
CA MET A 270 7.23 -0.49 -7.80
C MET A 270 6.36 0.77 -7.90
N SER A 271 5.71 1.15 -6.79
CA SER A 271 4.77 2.27 -6.72
C SER A 271 5.46 3.63 -6.90
N ALA A 272 4.66 4.69 -6.96
CA ALA A 272 5.16 6.04 -6.74
C ALA A 272 5.36 6.31 -5.24
N LEU A 273 4.38 5.93 -4.43
CA LEU A 273 4.39 6.09 -2.98
C LEU A 273 3.64 4.92 -2.35
N THR A 274 4.12 4.44 -1.21
CA THR A 274 3.43 3.43 -0.40
C THR A 274 3.11 4.00 0.97
N LEU A 275 1.86 3.85 1.40
CA LEU A 275 1.41 4.16 2.76
C LEU A 275 1.14 2.84 3.48
N LEU A 276 1.79 2.61 4.61
CA LEU A 276 1.70 1.36 5.35
C LEU A 276 1.24 1.61 6.78
N VAL A 277 0.22 0.85 7.18
CA VAL A 277 -0.24 0.75 8.57
C VAL A 277 0.23 -0.60 9.10
N PRO A 278 1.14 -0.67 10.08
CA PRO A 278 1.50 -1.93 10.72
C PRO A 278 0.61 -2.22 11.94
N ASN A 279 0.60 -3.46 12.42
CA ASN A 279 0.24 -3.72 13.82
C ASN A 279 1.44 -3.48 14.76
N ASP A 280 1.27 -3.72 16.05
CA ASP A 280 2.28 -3.49 17.09
C ASP A 280 3.40 -4.55 17.15
N VAL A 281 3.48 -5.45 16.15
CA VAL A 281 4.52 -6.48 16.07
C VAL A 281 5.67 -5.96 15.18
N PRO A 282 6.89 -5.80 15.72
CA PRO A 282 8.03 -5.30 14.95
C PRO A 282 8.42 -6.28 13.85
N GLY A 283 9.08 -5.77 12.82
CA GLY A 283 9.61 -6.63 11.76
C GLY A 283 9.91 -5.91 10.44
N LEU A 284 9.49 -4.65 10.26
CA LEU A 284 9.95 -3.89 9.11
C LEU A 284 11.41 -3.46 9.31
N GLN A 285 12.23 -3.66 8.28
CA GLN A 285 13.58 -3.10 8.22
C GLN A 285 13.77 -2.36 6.90
N VAL A 286 14.41 -1.21 6.96
CA VAL A 286 14.75 -0.36 5.81
C VAL A 286 16.26 -0.26 5.66
N SER A 287 16.76 -0.18 4.44
CA SER A 287 18.18 -0.04 4.16
C SER A 287 18.57 1.43 4.16
N LYS A 288 19.56 1.79 4.99
CA LYS A 288 20.18 3.11 5.04
C LYS A 288 21.69 2.94 4.87
N ASP A 289 22.23 3.51 3.80
CA ASP A 289 23.66 3.51 3.49
C ASP A 289 24.29 2.10 3.51
N GLY A 290 23.55 1.12 2.96
CA GLY A 290 23.98 -0.27 2.88
C GLY A 290 23.72 -1.11 4.13
N ASN A 291 23.17 -0.52 5.19
CA ASN A 291 22.90 -1.19 6.47
C ASN A 291 21.39 -1.29 6.75
N TRP A 292 20.96 -2.36 7.40
CA TRP A 292 19.57 -2.50 7.84
C TRP A 292 19.30 -1.64 9.07
N VAL A 293 18.17 -0.94 9.09
CA VAL A 293 17.63 -0.18 10.23
C VAL A 293 16.28 -0.77 10.59
N ALA A 294 16.08 -1.14 11.86
CA ALA A 294 14.79 -1.61 12.35
C ALA A 294 13.84 -0.43 12.51
N VAL A 295 12.59 -0.59 12.08
CA VAL A 295 11.57 0.44 12.24
C VAL A 295 10.69 0.07 13.43
N ASP A 296 10.76 0.89 14.46
CA ASP A 296 9.94 0.72 15.66
C ASP A 296 8.47 1.01 15.38
N TYR A 297 7.60 0.29 16.09
CA TYR A 297 6.18 0.59 16.05
C TYR A 297 5.90 1.95 16.69
N PHE A 298 5.27 2.84 15.92
CA PHE A 298 4.85 4.15 16.40
C PHE A 298 3.32 4.23 16.36
N PRO A 299 2.63 4.36 17.52
CA PRO A 299 1.17 4.40 17.57
C PRO A 299 0.59 5.52 16.72
N ASN A 300 -0.45 5.20 15.94
CA ASN A 300 -1.13 6.13 15.03
C ASN A 300 -0.19 6.83 14.02
N ALA A 301 0.94 6.23 13.66
CA ALA A 301 1.76 6.72 12.55
C ALA A 301 1.47 5.93 11.26
N LEU A 302 1.60 6.62 10.13
CA LEU A 302 1.68 5.98 8.81
C LEU A 302 3.14 5.85 8.41
N PHE A 303 3.49 4.70 7.87
CA PHE A 303 4.84 4.43 7.37
C PHE A 303 4.83 4.74 5.87
N VAL A 304 5.76 5.58 5.41
CA VAL A 304 5.74 6.09 4.04
C VAL A 304 7.02 5.69 3.33
N HIS A 305 6.89 4.91 2.25
CA HIS A 305 7.99 4.61 1.33
C HIS A 305 7.87 5.45 0.07
N VAL A 306 8.98 6.08 -0.33
CA VAL A 306 9.15 6.55 -1.71
C VAL A 306 9.35 5.33 -2.58
N GLY A 307 8.57 5.21 -3.65
CA GLY A 307 8.69 4.12 -4.60
C GLY A 307 9.50 4.49 -5.84
N ASP A 308 9.83 3.49 -6.64
CA ASP A 308 10.74 3.59 -7.79
C ASP A 308 10.27 4.65 -8.80
N GLN A 309 8.95 4.87 -8.96
CA GLN A 309 8.47 5.83 -9.95
C GLN A 309 8.83 7.27 -9.57
N ILE A 310 8.82 7.61 -8.27
CA ILE A 310 9.27 8.92 -7.80
C ILE A 310 10.79 9.05 -7.93
N GLU A 311 11.55 7.99 -7.65
CA GLU A 311 13.00 7.98 -7.85
C GLU A 311 13.35 8.30 -9.32
N VAL A 312 12.73 7.58 -10.27
CA VAL A 312 12.92 7.78 -11.71
C VAL A 312 12.56 9.20 -12.12
N LEU A 313 11.35 9.68 -11.76
CA LEU A 313 10.89 11.04 -12.09
C LEU A 313 11.83 12.11 -11.54
N SER A 314 12.36 11.89 -10.33
CA SER A 314 13.27 12.81 -9.65
C SER A 314 14.72 12.75 -10.15
N ASN A 315 15.02 11.91 -11.15
CA ASN A 315 16.36 11.61 -11.64
C ASN A 315 17.32 11.18 -10.51
N GLY A 316 16.81 10.38 -9.56
CA GLY A 316 17.55 9.83 -8.43
C GLY A 316 17.74 10.80 -7.26
N LYS A 317 17.07 11.96 -7.26
CA LYS A 317 17.12 12.89 -6.13
C LYS A 317 16.39 12.34 -4.92
N TYR A 318 15.22 11.73 -5.11
CA TYR A 318 14.51 11.00 -4.07
C TYR A 318 14.82 9.52 -4.22
N LYS A 319 15.04 8.83 -3.10
CA LYS A 319 15.52 7.45 -3.07
C LYS A 319 14.36 6.49 -2.82
N SER A 320 14.23 5.47 -3.64
CA SER A 320 13.47 4.26 -3.35
C SER A 320 14.42 3.27 -2.70
N VAL A 321 14.17 2.92 -1.44
CA VAL A 321 15.11 2.14 -0.64
C VAL A 321 14.70 0.69 -0.47
N LEU A 322 15.70 -0.18 -0.43
CA LEU A 322 15.51 -1.58 -0.10
C LEU A 322 14.87 -1.68 1.29
N HIS A 323 13.86 -2.50 1.40
CA HIS A 323 13.24 -2.84 2.66
C HIS A 323 12.83 -4.31 2.67
N ARG A 324 12.74 -4.89 3.87
CA ARG A 324 12.36 -6.29 4.08
C ARG A 324 11.45 -6.43 5.28
N SER A 325 10.71 -7.53 5.33
CA SER A 325 9.88 -7.88 6.49
C SER A 325 10.42 -9.12 7.17
N LEU A 326 10.74 -9.01 8.45
CA LEU A 326 11.04 -10.11 9.34
C LEU A 326 9.75 -10.75 9.86
N VAL A 327 9.89 -11.96 10.38
CA VAL A 327 8.83 -12.72 11.04
C VAL A 327 9.13 -12.84 12.54
N ASN A 328 8.09 -13.13 13.32
CA ASN A 328 8.18 -13.26 14.76
C ASN A 328 7.84 -14.69 15.19
N LYS A 329 8.38 -15.16 16.32
CA LYS A 329 8.18 -16.54 16.79
C LYS A 329 6.90 -16.74 17.58
N GLU A 330 6.40 -15.70 18.23
CA GLU A 330 5.30 -15.77 19.19
C GLU A 330 4.01 -15.12 18.66
N ARG A 331 4.12 -14.03 17.89
CA ARG A 331 3.00 -13.15 17.53
C ARG A 331 2.84 -13.03 16.02
N THR A 332 1.59 -13.02 15.56
CA THR A 332 1.25 -12.70 14.17
C THR A 332 1.54 -11.23 13.89
N ARG A 333 2.40 -10.97 12.90
CA ARG A 333 2.59 -9.62 12.35
C ARG A 333 1.61 -9.39 11.21
N MET A 334 1.07 -8.18 11.12
CA MET A 334 0.21 -7.78 10.00
C MET A 334 0.56 -6.37 9.53
N SER A 335 0.32 -6.11 8.25
CA SER A 335 0.45 -4.76 7.69
C SER A 335 -0.56 -4.53 6.57
N TRP A 336 -1.11 -3.33 6.51
CA TRP A 336 -2.00 -2.86 5.46
C TRP A 336 -1.24 -1.84 4.62
N ALA A 337 -0.80 -2.25 3.43
CA ALA A 337 -0.06 -1.42 2.50
C ALA A 337 -0.98 -0.90 1.40
N VAL A 338 -0.98 0.42 1.19
CA VAL A 338 -1.66 1.10 0.11
C VAL A 338 -0.60 1.63 -0.85
N PHE A 339 -0.60 1.11 -2.07
CA PHE A 339 0.31 1.52 -3.14
C PHE A 339 -0.39 2.51 -4.05
N ILE A 340 0.24 3.66 -4.29
CA ILE A 340 -0.18 4.64 -5.27
C ILE A 340 0.68 4.42 -6.50
N VAL A 341 0.07 3.96 -7.59
CA VAL A 341 0.80 3.52 -8.79
C VAL A 341 0.33 4.30 -10.03
N PRO A 342 1.23 4.55 -11.00
CA PRO A 342 0.82 5.11 -12.28
C PRO A 342 -0.13 4.17 -13.04
N PRO A 343 -0.97 4.70 -13.95
CA PRO A 343 -1.63 3.90 -14.97
C PRO A 343 -0.61 3.07 -15.77
N GLN A 344 -1.01 1.88 -16.22
CA GLN A 344 -0.11 0.95 -16.92
C GLN A 344 0.55 1.56 -18.17
N GLU A 345 -0.19 2.36 -18.94
CA GLU A 345 0.29 3.03 -20.15
C GLU A 345 1.07 4.32 -19.88
N ALA A 346 1.14 4.77 -18.62
CA ALA A 346 1.85 5.99 -18.26
C ALA A 346 3.34 5.85 -18.58
N THR A 347 3.87 6.77 -19.38
CA THR A 347 5.30 6.82 -19.72
C THR A 347 6.06 7.58 -18.64
N ILE A 348 6.98 6.90 -17.95
CA ILE A 348 7.75 7.42 -16.83
C ILE A 348 9.23 7.49 -17.23
N GLY A 349 9.85 8.62 -16.92
CA GLY A 349 11.28 8.88 -17.11
C GLY A 349 11.71 10.12 -16.32
N PRO A 350 13.00 10.47 -16.30
CA PRO A 350 13.49 11.67 -15.61
C PRO A 350 12.75 12.92 -16.08
N LEU A 351 12.27 13.73 -15.13
CA LEU A 351 11.61 14.99 -15.45
C LEU A 351 12.60 15.94 -16.15
N PRO A 352 12.24 16.55 -17.29
CA PRO A 352 13.16 17.43 -18.03
C PRO A 352 13.71 18.60 -17.21
N GLN A 353 12.96 19.06 -16.21
CA GLN A 353 13.36 20.15 -15.30
C GLN A 353 14.48 19.75 -14.33
N LEU A 354 14.74 18.45 -14.17
CA LEU A 354 15.74 17.88 -13.27
C LEU A 354 16.94 17.30 -14.01
N VAL A 355 17.00 17.49 -15.34
CA VAL A 355 18.06 17.00 -16.21
C VAL A 355 18.77 18.17 -16.86
N ASN A 356 20.10 18.17 -16.83
CA ASN A 356 20.96 19.14 -17.51
C ASN A 356 22.35 18.53 -17.71
N ASP A 357 23.31 19.32 -18.23
CA ASP A 357 24.68 18.85 -18.50
C ASP A 357 25.42 18.38 -17.24
N GLU A 358 25.10 18.95 -16.06
CA GLU A 358 25.70 18.57 -14.77
C GLU A 358 24.97 17.39 -14.10
N ASN A 359 23.70 17.17 -14.41
CA ASN A 359 22.88 16.07 -13.93
C ASN A 359 22.17 15.37 -15.11
N PRO A 360 22.91 14.58 -15.93
CA PRO A 360 22.35 13.87 -17.07
C PRO A 360 21.27 12.85 -16.65
N PRO A 361 20.43 12.37 -17.58
CA PRO A 361 19.39 11.41 -17.26
C PRO A 361 20.02 10.08 -16.80
N LYS A 362 19.67 9.62 -15.60
CA LYS A 362 20.19 8.39 -14.99
C LYS A 362 19.31 7.17 -15.26
N TYR A 363 18.08 7.39 -15.71
CA TYR A 363 17.08 6.36 -15.95
C TYR A 363 16.54 6.46 -17.37
N SER A 364 16.19 5.31 -17.95
CA SER A 364 15.54 5.25 -19.26
C SER A 364 14.03 5.47 -19.15
N THR A 365 13.45 6.11 -20.16
CA THR A 365 12.00 6.35 -20.25
C THR A 365 11.28 5.12 -20.80
N LYS A 366 10.19 4.68 -20.15
CA LYS A 366 9.34 3.55 -20.59
C LYS A 366 7.94 3.62 -19.99
N THR A 367 7.02 2.77 -20.46
CA THR A 367 5.70 2.65 -19.82
C THR A 367 5.80 1.95 -18.47
N TYR A 368 4.89 2.26 -17.55
CA TYR A 368 4.83 1.60 -16.26
C TYR A 368 4.59 0.08 -16.39
N ALA A 369 3.79 -0.34 -17.37
CA ALA A 369 3.58 -1.75 -17.72
C ALA A 369 4.90 -2.45 -18.12
N GLU A 370 5.70 -1.82 -18.97
CA GLU A 370 7.00 -2.36 -19.39
C GLU A 370 7.95 -2.47 -18.18
N TYR A 371 8.03 -1.42 -17.36
CA TYR A 371 8.83 -1.42 -16.13
C TYR A 371 8.40 -2.55 -15.18
N ARG A 372 7.09 -2.70 -14.90
CA ARG A 372 6.57 -3.78 -14.03
C ARG A 372 6.95 -5.14 -14.60
N TYR A 373 6.72 -5.37 -15.88
CA TYR A 373 7.08 -6.63 -16.54
C TYR A 373 8.57 -6.93 -16.39
N ARG A 374 9.44 -5.95 -16.66
CA ARG A 374 10.89 -6.12 -16.51
C ARG A 374 11.27 -6.44 -15.06
N LYS A 375 10.73 -5.70 -14.10
CA LYS A 375 11.05 -5.90 -12.67
C LYS A 375 10.57 -7.25 -12.15
N PHE A 376 9.35 -7.67 -12.49
CA PHE A 376 8.82 -8.98 -12.13
C PHE A 376 9.66 -10.14 -12.70
N ASN A 377 10.19 -9.98 -13.91
CA ASN A 377 10.99 -11.00 -14.59
C ASN A 377 12.50 -10.83 -14.39
N LYS A 378 12.93 -9.95 -13.45
CA LYS A 378 14.35 -9.67 -13.14
C LYS A 378 15.17 -9.29 -14.38
N LEU A 379 14.55 -8.59 -15.33
CA LEU A 379 15.20 -8.07 -16.53
C LEU A 379 15.89 -6.73 -16.23
N PRO A 380 16.97 -6.37 -16.97
CA PRO A 380 17.60 -5.06 -16.87
C PRO A 380 16.57 -3.93 -16.98
N GLN A 381 16.72 -2.88 -16.17
CA GLN A 381 15.80 -1.75 -16.13
C GLN A 381 16.10 -0.70 -17.19
#